data_AF-A0A9W6ZTS9-F1
#
_entry.id   AF-A0A9W6ZTS9-F1
#
_cell.length_a   1.000
_cell.length_b   1.000
_cell.length_c   1.000
_cell.angle_alpha   90.00
_cell.angle_beta   90.00
_cell.angle_gamma   90.00
#
_symmetry.space_group_name_H-M   'P 1'
#
loop_
_entity.id
_entity.type
_entity.pdbx_description
1 polymer ?
#
loop_
_entity_poly.entity_id
_entity_poly.type
_entity_poly.pdbx_seq_one_letter_code
_entity_poly.pdbx_strand_id
1 'polypeptide(L)'
;MQPYLEMLISKAIGNSVARRALTAARAPLHSTLTGSLSTSSSSGAEGTSSSSSSPYIHPLSSIVLSHLQTHHPTFLTSHSLSPLTLRPDGTFTLGHTSSNISSDPTSPSTSNFIETKWDPSSKKHWLNVKINTKIGSYCLQDNTKPAWHGSKMSSVERIESAVDGMISSNEEAS
;
A
#
# COMPACT_ATOMS: atom_id res chain seq x y z
N MET A 1 -35.21 -31.35 -8.31
CA MET A 1 -35.67 -31.06 -9.68
C MET A 1 -36.40 -29.73 -9.69
N GLN A 2 -35.72 -28.67 -10.11
CA GLN A 2 -36.30 -27.45 -10.66
C GLN A 2 -35.25 -26.80 -11.60
N PRO A 3 -35.67 -26.16 -12.71
CA PRO A 3 -34.88 -26.08 -13.94
C PRO A 3 -34.38 -24.67 -14.29
N TYR A 4 -33.41 -24.64 -15.19
CA TYR A 4 -33.17 -23.64 -16.25
C TYR A 4 -32.49 -22.31 -15.92
N LEU A 5 -31.16 -22.37 -16.11
CA LEU A 5 -30.31 -21.36 -16.75
C LEU A 5 -30.85 -20.96 -18.14
N GLU A 6 -30.99 -19.66 -18.40
CA GLU A 6 -30.87 -18.97 -19.70
C GLU A 6 -30.71 -17.47 -19.35
N MET A 7 -29.51 -16.89 -19.38
CA MET A 7 -28.87 -16.26 -20.54
C MET A 7 -29.68 -15.08 -21.12
N LEU A 8 -29.17 -13.85 -20.97
CA LEU A 8 -29.31 -12.81 -21.99
C LEU A 8 -28.20 -11.76 -21.87
N ILE A 9 -27.21 -11.95 -22.73
CA ILE A 9 -26.17 -10.99 -23.11
C ILE A 9 -26.85 -9.86 -23.90
N SER A 10 -26.56 -8.61 -23.59
CA SER A 10 -26.81 -7.51 -24.53
C SER A 10 -25.63 -6.54 -24.60
N LYS A 11 -25.26 -6.36 -25.85
CA LYS A 11 -24.06 -5.78 -26.43
C LYS A 11 -24.45 -4.36 -26.88
N ALA A 12 -23.65 -3.36 -26.56
CA ALA A 12 -23.79 -2.03 -27.17
C ALA A 12 -22.42 -1.55 -27.68
N ILE A 13 -22.34 -1.52 -29.00
CA ILE A 13 -21.26 -0.96 -29.82
C ILE A 13 -21.56 0.53 -29.99
N GLY A 14 -20.57 1.39 -29.76
CA GLY A 14 -20.63 2.83 -30.05
C GLY A 14 -19.30 3.29 -30.62
N ASN A 15 -19.27 3.50 -31.93
CA ASN A 15 -18.14 3.93 -32.75
C ASN A 15 -17.83 5.43 -32.62
N SER A 16 -16.63 5.80 -33.12
CA SER A 16 -16.30 7.03 -33.85
C SER A 16 -15.62 8.20 -33.12
N VAL A 17 -14.30 8.23 -33.28
CA VAL A 17 -13.49 9.29 -33.93
C VAL A 17 -13.98 10.73 -33.81
N ALA A 18 -13.22 11.55 -33.07
CA ALA A 18 -13.03 12.96 -33.40
C ALA A 18 -11.55 13.34 -33.19
N ARG A 19 -10.87 13.63 -34.30
CA ARG A 19 -9.57 14.30 -34.34
C ARG A 19 -9.78 15.77 -34.00
N ARG A 20 -8.91 16.34 -33.16
CA ARG A 20 -8.56 17.76 -33.26
C ARG A 20 -7.17 18.02 -32.69
N ALA A 21 -6.33 18.57 -33.56
CA ALA A 21 -5.00 19.09 -33.30
C ALA A 21 -5.08 20.59 -32.93
N LEU A 22 -3.90 21.20 -32.74
CA LEU A 22 -3.57 22.63 -32.50
C LEU A 22 -3.51 22.96 -30.98
N THR A 23 -2.52 23.66 -30.41
CA THR A 23 -1.63 24.73 -30.91
C THR A 23 -0.40 24.86 -30.00
N ALA A 24 0.73 25.32 -30.56
CA ALA A 24 2.01 25.59 -29.90
C ALA A 24 2.11 26.98 -29.23
N ALA A 25 3.00 27.13 -28.24
CA ALA A 25 3.76 28.34 -27.84
C ALA A 25 4.74 27.96 -26.69
N ARG A 26 6.08 27.90 -26.80
CA ARG A 26 7.12 28.98 -26.80
C ARG A 26 6.68 30.20 -25.95
N ALA A 27 7.40 30.68 -24.94
CA ALA A 27 8.84 30.91 -24.82
C ALA A 27 9.25 31.23 -23.34
N PRO A 28 10.55 31.50 -23.03
CA PRO A 28 11.17 31.53 -21.70
C PRO A 28 11.34 32.94 -21.08
N LEU A 29 11.91 33.04 -19.86
CA LEU A 29 13.08 33.88 -19.47
C LEU A 29 13.10 34.26 -17.95
N HIS A 30 14.26 34.02 -17.32
CA HIS A 30 15.03 34.87 -16.38
C HIS A 30 14.51 35.24 -14.97
N SER A 31 15.31 34.87 -13.96
CA SER A 31 15.97 35.76 -12.95
C SER A 31 16.18 35.00 -11.63
N THR A 32 17.10 35.30 -10.72
CA THR A 32 18.36 36.05 -10.61
C THR A 32 18.86 35.69 -9.20
N LEU A 33 20.17 35.50 -9.04
CA LEU A 33 20.86 35.25 -7.77
C LEU A 33 20.61 36.36 -6.73
N THR A 34 20.39 35.98 -5.47
CA THR A 34 20.95 36.53 -4.21
C THR A 34 20.43 35.62 -3.08
N GLY A 35 21.20 35.04 -2.17
CA GLY A 35 22.29 35.59 -1.37
C GLY A 35 21.72 35.93 0.01
N SER A 36 21.95 35.08 1.02
CA SER A 36 22.02 35.45 2.44
C SER A 36 22.44 34.24 3.29
N LEU A 37 23.72 34.21 3.68
CA LEU A 37 24.24 33.42 4.78
C LEU A 37 23.90 34.18 6.07
N SER A 38 23.10 33.58 6.94
CA SER A 38 22.90 34.06 8.31
C SER A 38 23.37 33.00 9.28
N THR A 39 24.60 33.18 9.74
CA THR A 39 25.15 32.59 10.96
C THR A 39 24.46 33.22 12.17
N SER A 40 23.67 32.44 12.88
CA SER A 40 23.24 32.76 14.24
C SER A 40 23.44 31.53 15.11
N SER A 41 24.56 31.56 15.83
CA SER A 41 24.86 30.72 16.98
C SER A 41 23.96 31.11 18.15
N SER A 42 23.12 30.19 18.61
CA SER A 42 22.43 30.28 19.90
C SER A 42 22.63 28.98 20.66
N SER A 43 23.56 29.02 21.62
CA SER A 43 23.67 28.06 22.72
C SER A 43 22.47 28.24 23.64
N GLY A 44 21.78 27.16 24.02
CA GLY A 44 20.78 27.26 25.08
C GLY A 44 19.80 26.10 25.16
N ALA A 45 19.98 25.32 26.23
CA ALA A 45 19.00 24.45 26.89
C ALA A 45 18.60 23.15 26.17
N GLU A 46 19.17 22.07 26.70
CA GLU A 46 18.63 20.70 26.62
C GLU A 46 17.23 20.67 27.25
N GLY A 47 16.23 20.99 26.44
CA GLY A 47 14.86 20.58 26.65
C GLY A 47 14.60 19.42 25.71
N THR A 48 14.59 18.19 26.24
CA THR A 48 14.10 16.98 25.56
C THR A 48 12.60 17.13 25.30
N SER A 49 12.27 18.04 24.40
CA SER A 49 10.97 18.16 23.78
C SER A 49 10.89 16.93 22.88
N SER A 50 10.30 15.86 23.42
CA SER A 50 9.81 14.75 22.62
C SER A 50 8.75 15.29 21.69
N SER A 51 9.19 15.90 20.58
CA SER A 51 8.31 16.27 19.48
C SER A 51 7.67 14.97 19.05
N SER A 52 6.39 14.81 19.36
CA SER A 52 5.59 13.68 18.92
C SER A 52 5.36 13.84 17.42
N SER A 53 6.42 13.66 16.63
CA SER A 53 6.32 13.56 15.19
C SER A 53 5.47 12.32 14.93
N SER A 54 4.33 12.50 14.26
CA SER A 54 3.59 11.36 13.76
C SER A 54 4.54 10.49 12.94
N PRO A 55 4.62 9.18 13.20
CA PRO A 55 5.50 8.29 12.45
C PRO A 55 5.13 8.38 10.97
N TYR A 56 6.15 8.58 10.13
CA TYR A 56 5.96 8.61 8.68
C TYR A 56 5.43 7.27 8.18
N ILE A 57 4.45 7.30 7.29
CA ILE A 57 3.92 6.12 6.60
C ILE A 57 4.04 6.36 5.10
N HIS A 58 4.63 5.40 4.39
CA HIS A 58 4.75 5.46 2.94
C HIS A 58 3.37 5.48 2.28
N PRO A 59 3.13 6.25 1.20
CA PRO A 59 1.80 6.36 0.58
C PRO A 59 1.15 5.02 0.24
N LEU A 60 1.91 4.08 -0.34
CA LEU A 60 1.41 2.74 -0.65
C LEU A 60 1.01 1.96 0.61
N SER A 61 1.81 2.06 1.67
CA SER A 61 1.51 1.46 2.97
C SER A 61 0.26 2.10 3.60
N SER A 62 0.12 3.41 3.48
CA SER A 62 -1.03 4.15 3.99
C SER A 62 -2.33 3.73 3.33
N ILE A 63 -2.34 3.49 2.00
CA ILE A 63 -3.52 3.00 1.27
C ILE A 63 -3.93 1.62 1.79
N VAL A 64 -3.00 0.68 1.90
CA VAL A 64 -3.28 -0.66 2.43
C VAL A 64 -3.85 -0.59 3.85
N LEU A 65 -3.18 0.17 4.73
CA LEU A 65 -3.58 0.27 6.13
C LEU A 65 -4.97 0.91 6.27
N SER A 66 -5.22 2.00 5.54
CA SER A 66 -6.52 2.68 5.53
C SER A 66 -7.63 1.76 5.02
N HIS A 67 -7.36 1.01 3.94
CA HIS A 67 -8.34 0.09 3.36
C HIS A 67 -8.69 -1.04 4.33
N LEU A 68 -7.68 -1.66 4.95
CA LEU A 68 -7.88 -2.71 5.96
C LEU A 68 -8.69 -2.22 7.15
N GLN A 69 -8.39 -1.03 7.68
CA GLN A 69 -9.08 -0.48 8.84
C GLN A 69 -10.52 -0.06 8.53
N THR A 70 -10.78 0.44 7.31
CA THR A 70 -12.09 0.95 6.92
C THR A 70 -13.04 -0.15 6.48
N HIS A 71 -12.56 -1.09 5.65
CA HIS A 71 -13.42 -2.08 5.00
C HIS A 71 -13.36 -3.47 5.65
N HIS A 72 -12.26 -3.78 6.36
CA HIS A 72 -12.03 -5.12 6.91
C HIS A 72 -11.75 -5.15 8.43
N PRO A 73 -12.44 -4.35 9.27
CA PRO A 73 -12.16 -4.32 10.71
C PRO A 73 -12.49 -5.65 11.42
N THR A 74 -13.49 -6.37 10.93
CA THR A 74 -13.89 -7.69 11.45
C THR A 74 -12.80 -8.73 11.19
N PHE A 75 -12.23 -8.72 9.98
CA PHE A 75 -11.12 -9.59 9.59
C PHE A 75 -9.88 -9.38 10.46
N LEU A 76 -9.55 -8.12 10.75
CA LEU A 76 -8.42 -7.79 11.65
C LEU A 76 -8.65 -8.32 13.07
N THR A 77 -9.89 -8.21 13.55
CA THR A 77 -10.27 -8.66 14.90
C THR A 77 -10.30 -10.18 15.00
N SER A 78 -10.87 -10.88 14.00
CA SER A 78 -11.00 -12.34 14.00
C SER A 78 -9.64 -13.05 13.94
N HIS A 79 -8.68 -12.47 13.23
CA HIS A 79 -7.34 -13.03 13.09
C HIS A 79 -6.32 -12.50 14.11
N SER A 80 -6.76 -11.69 15.08
CA SER A 80 -5.89 -11.07 16.09
C SER A 80 -4.73 -10.28 15.48
N LEU A 81 -5.00 -9.52 14.42
CA LEU A 81 -4.01 -8.71 13.68
C LEU A 81 -3.77 -7.34 14.37
N SER A 82 -3.42 -7.39 15.64
CA SER A 82 -3.02 -6.27 16.50
C SER A 82 -1.85 -6.74 17.36
N PRO A 83 -0.81 -5.93 17.63
CA PRO A 83 -0.74 -4.48 17.40
C PRO A 83 -0.21 -4.07 16.01
N LEU A 84 -0.43 -2.80 15.66
CA LEU A 84 0.22 -2.12 14.53
C LEU A 84 1.61 -1.64 14.94
N THR A 85 2.63 -2.07 14.20
CA THR A 85 4.01 -1.60 14.34
C THR A 85 4.41 -0.85 13.07
N LEU A 86 4.83 0.41 13.23
CA LEU A 86 5.34 1.23 12.13
C LEU A 86 6.87 1.19 12.10
N ARG A 87 7.45 1.11 10.92
CA ARG A 87 8.90 1.04 10.71
C ARG A 87 9.45 2.38 10.20
N PRO A 88 10.74 2.68 10.44
CA PRO A 88 11.35 3.95 10.01
C PRO A 88 11.32 4.19 8.49
N ASP A 89 11.21 3.14 7.68
CA ASP A 89 11.09 3.18 6.23
C ASP A 89 9.66 3.46 5.74
N GLY A 90 8.72 3.75 6.65
CA GLY A 90 7.33 4.04 6.34
C GLY A 90 6.50 2.80 5.99
N THR A 91 7.01 1.61 6.25
CA THR A 91 6.22 0.38 6.15
C THR A 91 5.62 -0.01 7.50
N PHE A 92 4.72 -0.98 7.51
CA PHE A 92 4.07 -1.41 8.74
C PHE A 92 3.97 -2.92 8.85
N THR A 93 3.69 -3.38 10.06
CA THR A 93 3.31 -4.76 10.36
C THR A 93 2.11 -4.75 11.32
N LEU A 94 1.07 -5.52 10.99
CA LEU A 94 -0.08 -5.81 11.82
C LEU A 94 0.04 -7.25 12.33
N GLY A 95 -0.23 -7.43 13.62
CA GLY A 95 -0.20 -8.73 14.28
C GLY A 95 1.15 -9.02 14.94
N HIS A 96 1.21 -10.16 15.61
CA HIS A 96 2.38 -10.56 16.37
C HIS A 96 3.39 -11.17 15.42
N THR A 97 4.40 -10.39 14.99
CA THR A 97 5.65 -11.05 14.59
C THR A 97 6.26 -11.55 15.89
N SER A 98 6.29 -12.86 16.11
CA SER A 98 7.06 -13.45 17.19
C SER A 98 8.55 -13.23 16.87
N SER A 99 9.00 -11.99 17.03
CA SER A 99 10.41 -11.61 17.03
C SER A 99 11.13 -12.22 18.23
N ASN A 100 10.38 -12.70 19.22
CA ASN A 100 10.88 -13.65 20.20
C ASN A 100 10.86 -15.04 19.56
N ILE A 101 12.01 -15.40 18.97
CA ILE A 101 12.37 -16.77 18.66
C ILE A 101 12.11 -17.57 19.93
N SER A 102 10.96 -18.24 20.00
CA SER A 102 10.80 -19.33 20.96
C SER A 102 11.98 -20.24 20.67
N SER A 103 12.83 -20.46 21.67
CA SER A 103 14.06 -21.25 21.57
C SER A 103 13.78 -22.71 21.18
N ASP A 104 12.50 -23.06 21.02
CA ASP A 104 12.00 -24.32 20.56
C ASP A 104 11.78 -24.29 19.03
N PRO A 105 12.68 -24.91 18.23
CA PRO A 105 12.58 -25.00 16.78
C PRO A 105 11.40 -25.87 16.30
N THR A 106 10.64 -26.47 17.21
CA THR A 106 9.55 -27.42 16.89
C THR A 106 8.19 -26.74 16.82
N SER A 107 8.06 -25.50 17.32
CA SER A 107 6.78 -24.80 17.26
C SER A 107 6.65 -24.07 15.92
N PRO A 108 5.74 -24.50 15.02
CA PRO A 108 5.51 -23.78 13.78
C PRO A 108 5.16 -22.33 14.13
N SER A 109 5.82 -21.36 13.50
CA SER A 109 5.48 -19.95 13.69
C SER A 109 4.05 -19.74 13.18
N THR A 110 3.07 -19.88 14.07
CA THR A 110 1.63 -19.84 13.78
C THR A 110 1.07 -18.42 13.79
N SER A 111 1.95 -17.42 13.89
CA SER A 111 1.49 -16.06 14.09
C SER A 111 1.00 -15.43 12.78
N ASN A 112 -0.24 -14.95 12.84
CA ASN A 112 -0.88 -14.19 11.79
C ASN A 112 -0.24 -12.81 11.68
N PHE A 113 0.10 -12.38 10.46
CA PHE A 113 0.56 -11.03 10.23
C PHE A 113 0.19 -10.52 8.84
N ILE A 114 0.08 -9.20 8.75
CA ILE A 114 0.06 -8.46 7.49
C ILE A 114 1.17 -7.42 7.58
N GLU A 115 2.10 -7.42 6.64
CA GLU A 115 3.16 -6.40 6.62
C GLU A 115 3.34 -5.81 5.23
N THR A 116 3.80 -4.55 5.21
CA THR A 116 4.44 -4.00 4.04
C THR A 116 5.96 -4.00 4.23
N LYS A 117 6.68 -4.29 3.16
CA LYS A 117 8.15 -4.33 3.15
C LYS A 117 8.70 -3.59 1.95
N TRP A 118 9.69 -2.74 2.18
CA TRP A 118 10.51 -2.17 1.11
C TRP A 118 11.68 -3.10 0.82
N ASP A 119 11.85 -3.46 -0.45
CA ASP A 119 13.04 -4.14 -0.92
C ASP A 119 13.95 -3.15 -1.65
N PRO A 120 15.09 -2.74 -1.04
CA PRO A 120 15.99 -1.77 -1.64
C PRO A 120 16.70 -2.30 -2.88
N SER A 121 16.83 -3.62 -3.03
CA SER A 121 17.53 -4.25 -4.16
C SER A 121 16.69 -4.16 -5.44
N SER A 122 15.40 -4.50 -5.34
CA SER A 122 14.47 -4.43 -6.45
C SER A 122 13.75 -3.08 -6.57
N LYS A 123 13.91 -2.20 -5.58
CA LYS A 123 13.20 -0.92 -5.44
C LYS A 123 11.69 -1.10 -5.53
N LYS A 124 11.15 -2.11 -4.83
CA LYS A 124 9.73 -2.46 -4.83
C LYS A 124 9.19 -2.50 -3.41
N HIS A 125 7.93 -2.10 -3.27
CA HIS A 125 7.15 -2.39 -2.08
C HIS A 125 6.43 -3.73 -2.25
N TRP A 126 6.33 -4.47 -1.17
CA TRP A 126 5.63 -5.75 -1.09
C TRP A 126 4.63 -5.70 0.05
N LEU A 127 3.46 -6.27 -0.16
CA LEU A 127 2.47 -6.63 0.86
C LEU A 127 2.63 -8.13 1.10
N ASN A 128 3.07 -8.51 2.30
CA ASN A 128 3.16 -9.90 2.71
C ASN A 128 2.08 -10.18 3.73
N VAL A 129 1.41 -11.32 3.56
CA VAL A 129 0.37 -11.77 4.47
C VAL A 129 0.58 -13.22 4.81
N LYS A 130 0.45 -13.50 6.10
CA LYS A 130 0.43 -14.85 6.63
C LYS A 130 -0.76 -14.95 7.55
N ILE A 131 -1.70 -15.82 7.22
CA ILE A 131 -2.87 -16.11 8.04
C ILE A 131 -3.01 -17.62 8.13
N ASN A 132 -2.91 -18.17 9.33
CA ASN A 132 -2.85 -19.60 9.60
C ASN A 132 -1.71 -20.26 8.79
N THR A 133 -2.06 -21.15 7.86
CA THR A 133 -1.12 -21.84 6.96
C THR A 133 -0.96 -21.15 5.61
N LYS A 134 -1.74 -20.12 5.31
CA LYS A 134 -1.73 -19.42 4.03
C LYS A 134 -0.71 -18.29 4.06
N ILE A 135 0.14 -18.25 3.03
CA ILE A 135 1.16 -17.22 2.84
C ILE A 135 0.95 -16.62 1.46
N GLY A 136 0.80 -15.30 1.41
CA GLY A 136 0.66 -14.52 0.18
C GLY A 136 1.67 -13.38 0.16
N SER A 137 2.11 -13.02 -1.05
CA SER A 137 2.92 -11.82 -1.26
C SER A 137 2.46 -11.13 -2.55
N TYR A 138 2.28 -9.81 -2.46
CA TYR A 138 1.83 -8.99 -3.58
C TYR A 138 2.74 -7.77 -3.74
N CYS A 139 3.18 -7.49 -4.97
CA CYS A 139 4.03 -6.33 -5.24
C CYS A 139 3.17 -5.05 -5.33
N LEU A 140 3.39 -4.13 -4.40
CA LEU A 140 2.81 -2.79 -4.42
C LEU A 140 3.67 -1.93 -5.37
N GLN A 141 3.22 -1.77 -6.61
CA GLN A 141 3.91 -0.94 -7.59
C GLN A 141 3.36 0.48 -7.60
N ASP A 142 4.27 1.43 -7.42
CA ASP A 142 4.00 2.82 -7.78
C ASP A 142 4.06 2.97 -9.31
N ASN A 143 3.07 3.63 -9.89
CA ASN A 143 2.84 3.68 -11.33
C ASN A 143 3.81 4.62 -12.07
N THR A 144 5.11 4.55 -11.80
CA THR A 144 6.12 5.28 -12.58
C THR A 144 6.24 4.77 -14.04
N LYS A 145 5.43 3.80 -14.46
CA LYS A 145 5.29 3.42 -15.87
C LYS A 145 4.37 4.41 -16.62
N PRO A 146 4.85 5.01 -17.72
CA PRO A 146 4.06 5.95 -18.52
C PRO A 146 2.83 5.29 -19.15
N ALA A 147 1.84 6.16 -19.42
CA ALA A 147 0.41 5.98 -19.68
C ALA A 147 -0.11 4.92 -20.68
N TRP A 148 0.68 3.96 -21.19
CA TRP A 148 0.25 3.03 -22.25
C TRP A 148 0.07 1.56 -21.83
N HIS A 149 0.15 1.24 -20.53
CA HIS A 149 -0.21 -0.10 -20.07
C HIS A 149 -1.69 -0.16 -19.70
N GLY A 150 -2.46 -0.84 -20.56
CA GLY A 150 -3.92 -0.83 -20.66
C GLY A 150 -4.74 -1.44 -19.51
N SER A 151 -4.37 -1.19 -18.26
CA SER A 151 -5.29 -1.39 -17.14
C SER A 151 -6.03 -0.08 -16.87
N LYS A 152 -7.37 -0.12 -16.87
CA LYS A 152 -8.23 1.04 -16.59
C LYS A 152 -8.26 1.43 -15.11
N MET A 153 -7.65 0.64 -14.23
CA MET A 153 -7.72 0.82 -12.78
C MET A 153 -6.58 1.70 -12.26
N SER A 154 -6.93 2.59 -11.33
CA SER A 154 -5.97 3.41 -10.60
C SER A 154 -5.01 2.56 -9.75
N SER A 155 -3.91 3.15 -9.28
CA SER A 155 -3.01 2.45 -8.33
C SER A 155 -3.72 2.07 -7.04
N VAL A 156 -4.60 2.94 -6.56
CA VAL A 156 -5.39 2.73 -5.33
C VAL A 156 -6.30 1.51 -5.51
N GLU A 157 -7.15 1.51 -6.54
CA GLU A 157 -8.10 0.41 -6.78
C GLU A 157 -7.39 -0.94 -6.98
N ARG A 158 -6.20 -0.96 -7.58
CA ARG A 158 -5.43 -2.21 -7.72
C ARG A 158 -4.88 -2.71 -6.40
N ILE A 159 -4.49 -1.81 -5.50
CA ILE A 159 -4.03 -2.16 -4.15
C ILE A 159 -5.21 -2.67 -3.34
N GLU A 160 -6.34 -1.95 -3.36
CA GLU A 160 -7.57 -2.34 -2.67
C GLU A 160 -8.06 -3.71 -3.17
N SER A 161 -8.15 -3.90 -4.49
CA SER A 161 -8.54 -5.19 -5.09
C SER A 161 -7.59 -6.33 -4.73
N ALA A 162 -6.29 -6.07 -4.62
CA ALA A 162 -5.33 -7.09 -4.18
C ALA A 162 -5.52 -7.45 -2.70
N VAL A 163 -5.79 -6.46 -1.84
CA VAL A 163 -6.12 -6.68 -0.43
C VAL A 163 -7.42 -7.47 -0.29
N ASP A 164 -8.45 -7.11 -1.03
CA ASP A 164 -9.75 -7.79 -1.02
C ASP A 164 -9.61 -9.24 -1.49
N GLY A 165 -8.96 -9.46 -2.64
CA GLY A 165 -8.74 -10.80 -3.17
C GLY A 165 -7.96 -11.70 -2.21
N MET A 166 -6.99 -11.11 -1.48
CA MET A 166 -6.25 -11.80 -0.44
C MET A 166 -7.15 -12.16 0.76
N ILE A 167 -8.01 -11.25 1.22
CA ILE A 167 -8.91 -11.50 2.35
C ILE A 167 -9.93 -12.58 1.97
N SER A 168 -10.59 -12.45 0.83
CA SER A 168 -11.54 -13.46 0.34
C SER A 168 -10.88 -14.83 0.20
N SER A 169 -9.65 -14.88 -0.31
CA SER A 169 -8.89 -16.13 -0.41
C SER A 169 -8.61 -16.76 0.95
N ASN A 170 -8.57 -15.98 2.04
CA ASN A 170 -8.38 -16.52 3.39
C ASN A 170 -9.69 -17.01 4.01
N GLU A 171 -10.79 -16.28 3.84
CA GLU A 171 -12.11 -16.62 4.39
C GLU A 171 -12.70 -17.91 3.79
N GLU A 172 -12.53 -18.18 2.49
CA GLU A 172 -13.09 -19.38 1.84
C GLU A 172 -12.55 -20.72 2.36
N ALA A 173 -11.48 -20.75 3.18
CA ALA A 173 -10.99 -22.01 3.75
C ALA A 173 -11.09 -22.10 5.28
N SER A 174 -11.85 -21.21 5.91
CA SER A 174 -12.27 -21.36 7.30
C SER A 174 -13.63 -22.04 7.37
#